data_AF-D2MPR8-F1
#
_entry.id   AF-D2MPR8-F1
#
_cell.length_a   1.000
_cell.length_b   1.000
_cell.length_c   1.000
_cell.angle_alpha   90.00
_cell.angle_beta   90.00
_cell.angle_gamma   90.00
#
_symmetry.space_group_name_H-M   'P 1'
#
loop_
_entity.id
_entity.type
_entity.pdbx_description
1 polymer ?
#
loop_
_entity_poly.entity_id
_entity_poly.type
_entity_poly.pdbx_seq_one_letter_code
_entity_poly.pdbx_strand_id
1 'polypeptide(L)'
;MKMNIRKWIKEEKGSYIVIFALFLTVLLGMISLAVDVGMMYLKKNRMYEIVQVMRDLRFTKYAESTLIHVLHGKDPAREISQEMVKYARLNGFEGEIRITYVEEHPYDDNGKPADPRYYRRYRIYILLIDTYQTTTLRALNFLGRNFDTVLIRSGIAGSGHRWNGGGDAVVYRPYVPGAQSATYVSKGKGNLSVEKSATLDRYNYGNHY
;
A
#
# COMPACT_ATOMS: atom_id res chain seq x y z
N MET A 1 -17.96 -15.96 57.25
CA MET A 1 -18.57 -17.03 56.43
C MET A 1 -17.64 -17.34 55.26
N LYS A 2 -16.82 -18.40 55.36
CA LYS A 2 -15.89 -18.80 54.29
C LYS A 2 -16.66 -19.61 53.25
N MET A 3 -16.92 -19.02 52.09
CA MET A 3 -17.64 -19.67 50.99
C MET A 3 -16.77 -20.78 50.40
N ASN A 4 -17.12 -22.04 50.68
CA ASN A 4 -16.41 -23.22 50.19
C ASN A 4 -16.77 -23.48 48.71
N ILE A 5 -16.12 -22.74 47.80
CA ILE A 5 -16.23 -22.84 46.33
C ILE A 5 -16.15 -24.31 45.83
N ARG A 6 -15.37 -25.16 46.52
CA ARG A 6 -15.21 -26.58 46.18
C ARG A 6 -16.46 -27.44 46.36
N LYS A 7 -17.42 -27.05 47.20
CA LYS A 7 -18.68 -27.80 47.40
C LYS A 7 -19.71 -27.48 46.32
N TRP A 8 -19.79 -26.22 45.90
CA TRP A 8 -20.72 -25.76 44.85
C TRP A 8 -20.40 -26.33 43.46
N ILE A 9 -19.11 -26.51 43.15
CA ILE A 9 -18.66 -27.10 41.87
C ILE A 9 -19.02 -28.59 41.76
N LYS A 10 -19.29 -29.28 42.88
CA LYS A 10 -19.59 -30.72 42.90
C LYS A 10 -21.09 -31.05 42.77
N GLU A 11 -21.98 -30.07 42.79
CA GLU A 11 -23.41 -30.27 42.54
C GLU A 11 -23.72 -30.13 41.05
N GLU A 12 -24.73 -30.84 40.53
CA GLU A 12 -25.12 -30.79 39.10
C GLU A 12 -25.30 -29.35 38.57
N LYS A 13 -25.84 -28.46 39.41
CA LYS A 13 -26.00 -27.03 39.10
C LYS A 13 -24.66 -26.31 38.86
N GLY A 14 -23.61 -26.70 39.57
CA GLY A 14 -22.24 -26.20 39.38
C GLY A 14 -21.65 -26.62 38.04
N SER A 15 -21.89 -27.86 37.60
CA SER A 15 -21.45 -28.34 36.28
C SER A 15 -22.09 -27.56 35.13
N TYR A 16 -23.39 -27.25 35.19
CA TYR A 16 -24.05 -26.43 34.16
C TYR A 16 -23.45 -25.03 34.07
N ILE A 17 -23.13 -24.40 35.21
CA ILE A 17 -22.49 -23.08 35.26
C ILE A 17 -21.09 -23.12 34.65
N VAL A 18 -20.29 -24.16 34.93
CA VAL A 18 -18.95 -24.33 34.36
C VAL A 18 -19.01 -24.53 32.84
N ILE A 19 -19.92 -25.39 32.35
CA ILE A 19 -20.12 -25.61 30.91
C ILE A 19 -20.55 -24.31 30.24
N PHE A 20 -21.51 -23.60 30.81
CA PHE A 20 -21.96 -22.30 30.30
C PHE A 20 -20.82 -21.28 30.23
N ALA A 21 -20.03 -21.16 31.29
CA ALA A 21 -18.88 -20.24 31.31
C ALA A 21 -17.84 -20.60 30.25
N LEU A 22 -17.61 -21.90 30.01
CA LEU A 22 -16.68 -22.37 28.99
C LEU A 22 -17.19 -22.05 27.58
N PHE A 23 -18.48 -22.32 27.30
CA PHE A 23 -19.12 -21.95 26.04
C PHE A 23 -19.10 -20.44 25.80
N LEU A 24 -19.43 -19.64 26.82
CA LEU A 24 -19.39 -18.18 26.73
C LEU A 24 -17.97 -17.68 26.42
N THR A 25 -16.95 -18.27 27.06
CA THR A 25 -15.55 -17.93 26.83
C THR A 25 -15.13 -18.24 25.38
N VAL A 26 -15.51 -19.41 24.87
CA VAL A 26 -15.25 -19.79 23.47
C VAL A 26 -15.96 -18.85 22.50
N LEU A 27 -17.22 -18.50 22.78
CA LEU A 27 -18.01 -17.59 21.96
C LEU A 27 -17.38 -16.18 21.92
N LEU A 28 -17.02 -15.63 23.07
CA LEU A 28 -16.31 -14.34 23.16
C LEU A 28 -14.97 -14.39 22.42
N GLY A 29 -14.21 -15.49 22.56
CA GLY A 29 -12.97 -15.70 21.81
C GLY A 29 -13.17 -15.64 20.29
N MET A 30 -14.22 -16.28 19.77
CA MET A 30 -14.56 -16.21 18.33
C MET A 30 -14.93 -14.79 17.88
N ILE A 31 -15.72 -14.06 18.68
CA ILE A 31 -16.08 -12.66 18.39
C ILE A 31 -14.83 -11.79 18.36
N SER A 32 -13.95 -11.92 19.35
CA SER A 32 -12.71 -11.15 19.42
C SER A 32 -11.77 -11.43 18.24
N LEU A 33 -11.70 -12.69 17.76
CA LEU A 33 -10.98 -13.02 16.54
C LEU A 33 -11.60 -12.38 15.29
N ALA A 34 -12.93 -12.40 15.19
CA ALA A 34 -13.64 -11.75 14.10
C ALA A 34 -13.38 -10.22 14.09
N VAL A 35 -13.30 -9.59 15.26
CA VAL A 35 -12.94 -8.17 15.40
C VAL A 35 -11.52 -7.90 14.92
N ASP A 36 -10.52 -8.69 15.32
CA ASP A 36 -9.13 -8.55 14.86
C ASP A 36 -9.04 -8.62 13.33
N VAL A 37 -9.71 -9.62 12.72
CA VAL A 37 -9.75 -9.77 11.27
C VAL A 37 -10.49 -8.60 10.61
N GLY A 38 -11.65 -8.22 11.14
CA GLY A 38 -12.44 -7.10 10.62
C GLY A 38 -11.66 -5.79 10.64
N MET A 39 -10.97 -5.48 11.72
CA MET A 39 -10.13 -4.29 11.86
C MET A 39 -8.93 -4.32 10.91
N MET A 40 -8.31 -5.48 10.71
CA MET A 40 -7.27 -5.66 9.69
C MET A 40 -7.78 -5.35 8.28
N TYR A 41 -8.99 -5.83 7.92
CA TYR A 41 -9.62 -5.53 6.63
C TYR A 41 -9.99 -4.05 6.49
N LEU A 42 -10.50 -3.41 7.54
CA LEU A 42 -10.79 -1.97 7.52
C LEU A 42 -9.51 -1.14 7.28
N LYS A 43 -8.41 -1.50 7.95
CA LYS A 43 -7.10 -0.85 7.72
C LYS A 43 -6.63 -1.05 6.28
N LYS A 44 -6.79 -2.26 5.73
CA LYS A 44 -6.47 -2.56 4.33
C LYS A 44 -7.34 -1.79 3.34
N ASN A 45 -8.64 -1.62 3.61
CA ASN A 45 -9.55 -0.84 2.77
C ASN A 45 -9.17 0.64 2.77
N ARG A 46 -8.87 1.22 3.93
CA ARG A 46 -8.35 2.60 4.01
C ARG A 46 -7.05 2.76 3.22
N MET A 47 -6.13 1.79 3.29
CA MET A 47 -4.93 1.82 2.44
C MET A 47 -5.29 1.79 0.97
N TYR A 48 -6.26 0.97 0.56
CA TYR A 48 -6.71 0.89 -0.83
C TYR A 48 -7.32 2.20 -1.35
N GLU A 49 -8.13 2.89 -0.54
CA GLU A 49 -8.66 4.22 -0.86
C GLU A 49 -7.53 5.23 -1.08
N ILE A 50 -6.51 5.24 -0.21
CA ILE A 50 -5.33 6.10 -0.37
C ILE A 50 -4.61 5.79 -1.69
N VAL A 51 -4.44 4.51 -2.04
CA VAL A 51 -3.83 4.14 -3.34
C VAL A 51 -4.68 4.60 -4.53
N GLN A 52 -6.01 4.51 -4.44
CA GLN A 52 -6.89 5.02 -5.49
C GLN A 52 -6.74 6.53 -5.68
N VAL A 53 -6.74 7.30 -4.58
CA VAL A 53 -6.50 8.74 -4.64
C VAL A 53 -5.12 9.03 -5.24
N MET A 54 -4.07 8.32 -4.80
CA MET A 54 -2.73 8.47 -5.39
C MET A 54 -2.70 8.15 -6.89
N ARG A 55 -3.48 7.18 -7.35
CA ARG A 55 -3.63 6.90 -8.79
C ARG A 55 -4.31 8.06 -9.50
N ASP A 56 -5.38 8.59 -8.93
CA ASP A 56 -6.24 9.60 -9.56
C ASP A 56 -5.59 10.99 -9.62
N LEU A 57 -4.57 11.26 -8.80
CA LEU A 57 -3.69 12.43 -8.92
C LEU A 57 -3.00 12.54 -10.28
N ARG A 58 -2.82 11.42 -10.98
CA ARG A 58 -2.29 11.42 -12.35
C ARG A 58 -3.29 11.98 -13.37
N PHE A 59 -4.56 12.11 -13.00
CA PHE A 59 -5.66 12.35 -13.94
C PHE A 59 -6.55 13.56 -13.59
N THR A 60 -6.45 14.15 -12.40
CA THR A 60 -7.40 15.19 -11.95
C THR A 60 -6.78 16.56 -11.66
N LYS A 61 -7.42 17.60 -12.22
CA LYS A 61 -7.38 19.07 -12.00
C LYS A 61 -6.05 19.84 -11.97
N TYR A 62 -4.94 19.19 -11.66
CA TYR A 62 -3.56 19.65 -11.85
C TYR A 62 -2.86 18.93 -13.02
N ALA A 63 -3.60 18.05 -13.71
CA ALA A 63 -3.07 17.11 -14.71
C ALA A 63 -2.57 17.77 -16.01
N GLU A 64 -2.86 19.04 -16.26
CA GLU A 64 -2.14 19.79 -17.29
C GLU A 64 -0.89 20.42 -16.68
N SER A 65 -0.97 21.34 -15.73
CA SER A 65 0.23 22.04 -15.23
C SER A 65 1.21 21.17 -14.45
N THR A 66 0.78 20.41 -13.44
CA THR A 66 1.67 19.58 -12.61
C THR A 66 2.18 18.35 -13.36
N LEU A 67 1.38 17.75 -14.22
CA LEU A 67 1.85 16.65 -15.05
C LEU A 67 2.86 17.15 -16.09
N ILE A 68 2.61 18.29 -16.74
CA ILE A 68 3.58 18.94 -17.63
C ILE A 68 4.85 19.27 -16.85
N HIS A 69 4.75 19.89 -15.67
CA HIS A 69 5.92 20.22 -14.84
C HIS A 69 6.73 18.97 -14.45
N VAL A 70 6.07 17.91 -14.00
CA VAL A 70 6.72 16.65 -13.62
C VAL A 70 7.31 15.96 -14.86
N LEU A 71 6.59 15.91 -15.98
CA LEU A 71 7.08 15.31 -17.22
C LEU A 71 8.24 16.09 -17.86
N HIS A 72 8.32 17.41 -17.63
CA HIS A 72 9.42 18.31 -18.03
C HIS A 72 10.53 18.37 -16.97
N GLY A 73 10.31 17.76 -15.81
CA GLY A 73 11.27 17.67 -14.72
C GLY A 73 12.53 16.90 -15.12
N LYS A 74 13.61 17.10 -14.35
CA LYS A 74 14.87 16.40 -14.62
C LYS A 74 14.73 14.90 -14.35
N ASP A 75 13.95 14.54 -13.33
CA ASP A 75 13.64 13.15 -12.97
C ASP A 75 12.14 12.99 -12.70
N PRO A 76 11.31 12.84 -13.75
CA PRO A 76 9.85 12.72 -13.62
C PRO A 76 9.44 11.53 -12.74
N ALA A 77 10.22 10.45 -12.76
CA ALA A 77 9.94 9.26 -11.98
C ALA A 77 10.10 9.54 -10.48
N ARG A 78 11.11 10.34 -10.11
CA ARG A 78 11.29 10.83 -8.73
C ARG A 78 10.24 11.85 -8.35
N GLU A 79 10.02 12.87 -9.17
CA GLU A 79 9.11 13.98 -8.87
C GLU A 79 7.67 13.49 -8.68
N ILE A 80 7.17 12.61 -9.57
CA ILE A 80 5.85 12.00 -9.41
C ILE A 80 5.75 11.16 -8.14
N SER A 81 6.83 10.45 -7.80
CA SER A 81 6.88 9.63 -6.59
C SER A 81 6.86 10.49 -5.33
N GLN A 82 7.55 11.63 -5.33
CA GLN A 82 7.53 12.60 -4.23
C GLN A 82 6.13 13.18 -3.99
N GLU A 83 5.45 13.60 -5.05
CA GLU A 83 4.08 14.11 -4.93
C GLU A 83 3.13 13.03 -4.41
N MET A 84 3.18 11.82 -4.98
CA MET A 84 2.37 10.69 -4.50
C MET A 84 2.63 10.36 -3.02
N VAL A 85 3.89 10.39 -2.57
CA VAL A 85 4.24 10.20 -1.15
C VAL A 85 3.67 11.31 -0.30
N LYS A 86 3.80 12.57 -0.71
CA LYS A 86 3.23 13.72 0.01
C LYS A 86 1.72 13.56 0.21
N TYR A 87 1.00 13.17 -0.84
CA TYR A 87 -0.44 12.92 -0.73
C TYR A 87 -0.76 11.75 0.21
N ALA A 88 -0.04 10.64 0.13
CA ALA A 88 -0.24 9.51 1.04
C ALA A 88 -0.02 9.93 2.51
N ARG A 89 1.03 10.71 2.80
CA ARG A 89 1.32 11.24 4.14
C ARG A 89 0.24 12.22 4.62
N LEU A 90 -0.24 13.11 3.75
CA LEU A 90 -1.34 14.04 4.07
C LEU A 90 -2.65 13.29 4.40
N ASN A 91 -2.85 12.11 3.83
CA ASN A 91 -3.99 11.23 4.16
C ASN A 91 -3.74 10.34 5.40
N GLY A 92 -2.64 10.57 6.12
CA GLY A 92 -2.30 9.89 7.37
C GLY A 92 -1.72 8.49 7.20
N PHE A 93 -1.19 8.13 6.02
CA PHE A 93 -0.47 6.87 5.86
C PHE A 93 0.93 6.98 6.46
N GLU A 94 1.29 6.06 7.35
CA GLU A 94 2.57 6.08 8.09
C GLU A 94 3.52 4.93 7.69
N GLY A 95 3.01 3.94 6.95
CA GLY A 95 3.77 2.77 6.52
C GLY A 95 4.76 3.06 5.38
N GLU A 96 5.31 1.99 4.81
CA GLU A 96 6.21 2.05 3.67
C GLU A 96 5.41 2.24 2.36
N ILE A 97 5.88 3.15 1.52
CA ILE A 97 5.31 3.45 0.21
C ILE A 97 6.34 3.05 -0.84
N ARG A 98 5.98 2.18 -1.78
CA ARG A 98 6.78 1.86 -2.97
C ARG A 98 6.05 2.30 -4.23
N ILE A 99 6.75 3.02 -5.09
CA ILE A 99 6.23 3.52 -6.35
C ILE A 99 7.18 3.10 -7.45
N THR A 100 6.72 2.29 -8.39
CA THR A 100 7.50 1.85 -9.55
C THR A 100 7.00 2.57 -10.79
N TYR A 101 7.86 3.38 -11.38
CA TYR A 101 7.63 4.04 -12.66
C TYR A 101 8.27 3.22 -13.78
N VAL A 102 7.55 2.97 -14.86
CA VAL A 102 8.02 2.23 -16.05
C VAL A 102 7.60 2.98 -17.30
N GLU A 103 8.56 3.39 -18.11
CA GLU A 103 8.38 4.00 -19.43
C GLU A 103 8.29 2.88 -20.48
N GLU A 104 7.21 2.84 -21.27
CA GLU A 104 6.92 1.70 -22.17
C GLU A 104 7.68 1.76 -23.50
N HIS A 105 8.09 2.96 -23.94
CA HIS A 105 8.86 3.18 -25.16
C HIS A 105 9.92 4.28 -24.95
N PRO A 106 10.98 4.00 -24.17
CA PRO A 106 12.03 4.99 -23.94
C PRO A 106 12.93 5.20 -25.16
N TYR A 107 12.89 4.30 -26.15
CA TYR A 107 13.68 4.34 -27.38
C TYR A 107 12.79 4.16 -28.61
N ASP A 108 13.21 4.73 -29.74
CA ASP A 108 12.66 4.49 -31.06
C ASP A 108 13.13 3.14 -31.64
N ASP A 109 12.61 2.77 -32.81
CA ASP A 109 12.96 1.52 -33.49
C ASP A 109 14.45 1.41 -33.86
N ASN A 110 15.19 2.53 -33.84
CA ASN A 110 16.63 2.62 -34.12
C ASN A 110 17.49 2.63 -32.85
N GLY A 111 16.89 2.43 -31.66
CA GLY A 111 17.59 2.44 -30.38
C GLY A 111 18.03 3.82 -29.90
N LYS A 112 17.58 4.90 -30.55
CA LYS A 112 17.77 6.28 -30.06
C LYS A 112 16.68 6.60 -29.04
N PRO A 113 16.94 7.47 -28.05
CA PRO A 113 15.88 7.91 -27.14
C PRO A 113 14.67 8.42 -27.92
N ALA A 114 13.48 7.86 -27.65
CA ALA A 114 12.25 8.26 -28.32
C ALA A 114 12.00 9.75 -28.07
N ASP A 115 11.65 10.51 -29.11
CA ASP A 115 11.42 11.95 -28.98
C ASP A 115 10.22 12.20 -28.05
N PRO A 116 10.45 12.72 -26.82
CA PRO A 116 9.40 12.86 -25.83
C PRO A 116 8.39 13.96 -26.18
N ARG A 117 8.67 14.78 -27.22
CA ARG A 117 7.78 15.84 -27.70
C ARG A 117 6.52 15.29 -28.36
N TYR A 118 6.57 14.07 -28.91
CA TYR A 118 5.47 13.53 -29.72
C TYR A 118 4.64 12.48 -28.99
N TYR A 119 5.26 11.58 -28.21
CA TYR A 119 4.54 10.53 -27.49
C TYR A 119 5.27 10.10 -26.23
N ARG A 120 4.57 10.11 -25.08
CA ARG A 120 5.07 9.50 -23.85
C ARG A 120 4.05 8.55 -23.25
N ARG A 121 4.50 7.31 -23.03
CA ARG A 121 3.70 6.24 -22.41
C ARG A 121 4.43 5.72 -21.19
N TYR A 122 3.75 5.74 -20.05
CA TYR A 122 4.29 5.22 -18.82
C TYR A 122 3.23 4.51 -17.99
N ARG A 123 3.68 3.56 -17.18
CA ARG A 123 2.91 2.89 -16.14
C ARG A 123 3.51 3.23 -14.78
N ILE A 124 2.63 3.44 -13.81
CA ILE A 124 3.04 3.54 -12.41
C ILE A 124 2.30 2.48 -11.62
N TYR A 125 3.08 1.78 -10.81
CA TYR A 125 2.62 0.82 -9.84
C TYR A 125 2.84 1.38 -8.45
N ILE A 126 1.83 1.26 -7.58
CA ILE A 126 1.86 1.81 -6.24
C ILE A 126 1.61 0.67 -5.26
N LEU A 127 2.43 0.57 -4.23
CA LEU A 127 2.31 -0.43 -3.17
C LEU A 127 2.51 0.24 -1.81
N LEU A 128 1.47 0.18 -0.99
CA LEU A 128 1.51 0.55 0.42
C LEU A 128 1.69 -0.70 1.27
N ILE A 129 2.65 -0.65 2.17
CA ILE A 129 3.01 -1.75 3.07
C ILE A 129 2.94 -1.20 4.50
N ASP A 130 2.17 -1.87 5.34
CA ASP A 130 2.05 -1.51 6.74
C ASP A 130 1.95 -2.78 7.61
N THR A 131 2.13 -2.63 8.91
CA THR A 131 1.96 -3.68 9.89
C THR A 131 0.72 -3.41 10.73
N TYR A 132 -0.10 -4.44 10.93
CA TYR A 132 -1.23 -4.42 11.85
C TYR A 132 -0.85 -5.16 13.13
N GLN A 133 -1.00 -4.52 14.28
CA GLN A 133 -0.80 -5.15 15.58
C GLN A 133 -2.09 -5.87 15.98
N THR A 134 -2.00 -7.17 16.25
CA THR A 134 -3.16 -7.97 16.64
C THR A 134 -3.32 -8.00 18.16
N THR A 135 -4.55 -8.18 18.63
CA THR A 135 -4.85 -8.22 20.07
C THR A 135 -5.20 -9.62 20.52
N THR A 136 -6.18 -10.24 19.86
CA THR A 136 -6.71 -11.56 20.18
C THR A 136 -5.89 -12.66 19.53
N LEU A 137 -5.45 -12.47 18.27
CA LEU A 137 -4.54 -13.39 17.60
C LEU A 137 -3.20 -13.51 18.36
N ARG A 138 -2.71 -12.41 18.94
CA ARG A 138 -1.57 -12.41 19.86
C ARG A 138 -1.79 -13.30 21.08
N ALA A 139 -2.99 -13.31 21.65
CA ALA A 139 -3.32 -14.20 22.76
C ALA A 139 -3.34 -15.69 22.35
N LEU A 140 -3.38 -16.02 21.05
CA LEU A 140 -3.25 -17.39 20.55
C LEU A 140 -1.80 -17.82 20.25
N ASN A 141 -0.80 -16.96 20.55
CA ASN A 141 0.62 -17.27 20.36
C ASN A 141 1.14 -18.45 21.21
N PHE A 142 0.32 -19.05 22.08
CA PHE A 142 0.67 -20.26 22.83
C PHE A 142 1.11 -21.44 21.94
N LEU A 143 0.82 -21.40 20.64
CA LEU A 143 1.21 -22.40 19.64
C LEU A 143 2.57 -22.13 18.94
N GLY A 144 3.38 -21.19 19.44
CA GLY A 144 4.75 -20.96 18.94
C GLY A 144 4.85 -20.25 17.58
N ARG A 145 3.75 -19.68 17.09
CA ARG A 145 3.72 -18.79 15.92
C ARG A 145 3.56 -17.36 16.41
N ASN A 146 4.38 -16.43 15.90
CA ASN A 146 4.29 -15.00 16.25
C ASN A 146 3.20 -14.33 15.41
N PHE A 147 2.01 -14.17 15.97
CA PHE A 147 0.91 -13.41 15.37
C PHE A 147 0.81 -11.96 15.87
N ASP A 148 1.78 -11.49 16.67
CA ASP A 148 1.81 -10.14 17.25
C ASP A 148 1.61 -9.03 16.21
N THR A 149 2.20 -9.23 15.02
CA THR A 149 2.03 -8.34 13.89
C THR A 149 1.73 -9.10 12.62
N VAL A 150 0.83 -8.56 11.80
CA VAL A 150 0.51 -9.07 10.47
C VAL A 150 0.85 -8.00 9.45
N LEU A 151 1.61 -8.39 8.42
CA LEU A 151 1.93 -7.51 7.32
C LEU A 151 0.70 -7.35 6.42
N ILE A 152 0.23 -6.11 6.27
CA ILE A 152 -0.86 -5.76 5.36
C ILE A 152 -0.29 -4.99 4.16
N ARG A 153 -0.79 -5.32 2.98
CA ARG A 153 -0.37 -4.72 1.72
C ARG A 153 -1.58 -4.31 0.92
N SER A 154 -1.50 -3.14 0.30
CA SER A 154 -2.48 -2.66 -0.66
C SER A 154 -1.77 -1.98 -1.81
N GLY A 155 -2.18 -2.28 -3.04
CA GLY A 155 -1.52 -1.73 -4.21
C GLY A 155 -2.41 -1.76 -5.43
N ILE A 156 -2.09 -0.89 -6.38
CA ILE A 156 -2.73 -0.83 -7.69
C ILE A 156 -1.64 -1.03 -8.73
N ALA A 157 -1.91 -1.98 -9.63
CA ALA A 157 -1.08 -2.24 -10.77
C ALA A 157 -1.48 -1.37 -11.97
N GLY A 158 -0.49 -0.76 -12.62
CA GLY A 158 -0.55 -0.46 -14.05
C GLY A 158 -1.73 0.35 -14.57
N SER A 159 -2.00 1.55 -14.06
CA SER A 159 -2.74 2.51 -14.90
C SER A 159 -1.76 3.23 -15.83
N GLY A 160 -1.82 2.89 -17.11
CA GLY A 160 -1.06 3.57 -18.16
C GLY A 160 -1.61 4.97 -18.41
N HIS A 161 -0.72 5.95 -18.57
CA HIS A 161 -1.08 7.27 -19.08
C HIS A 161 -0.44 7.45 -20.46
N ARG A 162 -1.21 7.97 -21.41
CA ARG A 162 -0.76 8.34 -22.75
C ARG A 162 -0.89 9.85 -22.89
N TRP A 163 0.25 10.54 -22.96
CA TRP A 163 0.24 11.95 -23.29
C TRP A 163 0.31 12.11 -24.82
N ASN A 164 -0.68 12.82 -25.37
CA ASN A 164 -0.67 13.29 -26.75
C ASN A 164 -0.47 14.80 -26.71
N GLY A 165 0.72 15.29 -27.02
CA GLY A 165 0.97 16.72 -27.10
C GLY A 165 0.16 17.34 -28.22
N GLY A 166 -0.71 18.31 -27.91
CA GLY A 166 -1.15 19.29 -28.90
C GLY A 166 0.05 20.11 -29.39
N GLY A 167 0.00 20.64 -30.61
CA GLY A 167 1.14 21.19 -31.37
C GLY A 167 2.03 22.24 -30.67
N ASP A 168 1.62 22.79 -29.54
CA ASP A 168 2.35 23.85 -28.82
C ASP A 168 3.03 23.40 -27.50
N ALA A 169 2.71 22.20 -26.98
CA ALA A 169 3.28 21.72 -25.71
C ALA A 169 4.55 20.88 -25.95
N VAL A 170 5.68 21.54 -26.16
CA VAL A 170 6.98 20.88 -26.30
C VAL A 170 7.45 20.37 -24.93
N VAL A 171 7.37 19.05 -24.74
CA VAL A 171 7.95 18.36 -23.57
C VAL A 171 9.47 18.28 -23.75
N TYR A 172 10.21 19.14 -23.04
CA TYR A 172 11.67 19.08 -22.99
C TYR A 172 12.12 18.20 -21.84
N ARG A 173 13.03 17.25 -22.10
CA ARG A 173 13.57 16.36 -21.07
C ARG A 173 15.09 16.30 -21.16
N PRO A 174 15.83 16.48 -20.05
CA PRO A 174 17.19 16.00 -19.98
C PRO A 174 17.16 14.48 -19.85
N TYR A 175 17.91 13.78 -20.70
CA TYR A 175 18.10 12.33 -20.56
C TYR A 175 18.81 12.04 -19.23
N VAL A 176 18.16 11.25 -18.37
CA VAL A 176 18.76 10.76 -17.12
C VAL A 176 18.85 9.23 -17.18
N PRO A 177 20.07 8.66 -17.27
CA PRO A 177 20.28 7.23 -17.27
C PRO A 177 19.57 6.52 -16.10
N GLY A 178 18.80 5.48 -16.40
CA GLY A 178 18.13 4.65 -15.39
C GLY A 178 16.88 5.26 -14.74
N ALA A 179 16.36 6.39 -15.22
CA ALA A 179 15.05 6.94 -14.79
C ALA A 179 13.86 6.38 -15.61
N GLN A 180 14.14 5.59 -16.66
CA GLN A 180 13.16 4.97 -17.55
C GLN A 180 12.35 3.87 -16.86
N SER A 181 12.95 3.21 -15.89
CA SER A 181 12.30 2.24 -15.03
C SER A 181 12.96 2.29 -13.66
N ALA A 182 12.26 2.86 -12.68
CA ALA A 182 12.81 3.08 -11.35
C ALA A 182 11.73 2.87 -10.29
N THR A 183 12.14 2.23 -9.20
CA THR A 183 11.31 2.11 -7.99
C THR A 183 11.80 3.10 -6.96
N TYR A 184 10.89 3.86 -6.39
CA TYR A 184 11.11 4.84 -5.35
C TYR A 184 10.42 4.38 -4.08
N VAL A 185 11.13 4.47 -2.95
CA VAL A 185 10.64 4.01 -1.65
C VAL A 185 10.66 5.17 -0.66
N SER A 186 9.56 5.35 0.06
CA SER A 186 9.49 6.21 1.25
C SER A 186 9.19 5.35 2.46
N LYS A 187 10.08 5.39 3.45
CA LYS A 187 9.94 4.66 4.72
C LYS A 187 9.60 5.62 5.85
N GLY A 188 8.64 5.22 6.68
CA GLY A 188 8.36 5.85 7.96
C GLY A 188 7.45 7.07 7.92
N LYS A 189 6.92 7.38 9.10
CA LYS A 189 6.00 8.49 9.36
C LYS A 189 6.63 9.84 9.04
N GLY A 190 5.90 10.70 8.33
CA GLY A 190 6.31 12.07 8.01
C GLY A 190 7.46 12.19 7.00
N ASN A 191 8.02 11.08 6.54
CA ASN A 191 9.05 11.12 5.51
C ASN A 191 8.40 11.43 4.15
N LEU A 192 8.72 12.60 3.62
CA LEU A 192 8.28 13.08 2.31
C LEU A 192 9.31 12.79 1.21
N SER A 193 10.52 12.35 1.58
CA SER A 193 11.55 12.00 0.63
C SER A 193 11.32 10.61 0.05
N VAL A 194 11.88 10.40 -1.13
CA VAL A 194 11.94 9.10 -1.79
C VAL A 194 13.38 8.77 -2.10
N GLU A 195 13.74 7.52 -1.88
CA GLU A 195 15.03 6.97 -2.27
C GLU A 195 14.83 6.02 -3.44
N LYS A 196 15.74 6.08 -4.41
CA LYS A 196 15.73 5.13 -5.53
C LYS A 196 16.15 3.76 -5.00
N SER A 197 15.27 2.77 -5.15
CA SER A 197 15.57 1.39 -4.82
C SER A 197 16.55 0.81 -5.84
N ALA A 198 17.60 0.14 -5.35
CA ALA A 198 18.52 -0.62 -6.19
C ALA A 198 17.84 -1.84 -6.83
N THR A 199 16.76 -2.34 -6.21
CA THR A 199 15.90 -3.33 -6.83
C THR A 199 14.86 -2.62 -7.69
N LEU A 200 14.95 -2.82 -8.99
CA LEU A 200 13.74 -2.91 -9.82
C LEU A 200 13.00 -4.13 -9.30
N ASP A 201 12.20 -3.95 -8.26
CA ASP A 201 11.18 -4.94 -7.96
C ASP A 201 10.23 -4.88 -9.17
N ARG A 202 10.51 -5.68 -10.20
CA ARG A 202 9.47 -6.32 -11.00
C ARG A 202 8.69 -7.18 -10.00
N TYR A 203 7.93 -6.54 -9.12
CA TYR A 203 6.82 -7.21 -8.50
C TYR A 203 6.04 -7.76 -9.69
N ASN A 204 5.90 -9.08 -9.70
CA ASN A 204 5.05 -9.79 -10.64
C ASN A 204 3.62 -9.35 -10.29
N TYR A 205 3.28 -8.12 -10.67
CA TYR A 205 1.92 -7.63 -10.76
C TYR A 205 1.32 -8.55 -11.80
N GLY A 206 0.76 -9.66 -11.32
CA GLY A 206 0.47 -10.83 -12.15
C GLY A 206 -0.23 -10.43 -13.44
N ASN A 207 -0.10 -11.28 -14.45
CA ASN A 207 -0.90 -11.25 -15.68
C ASN A 207 -2.39 -11.42 -15.35
N HIS A 208 -2.98 -10.48 -14.63
CA HIS A 208 -4.41 -10.36 -14.40
C HIS A 208 -4.90 -9.32 -15.40
N TYR A 209 -4.98 -9.79 -16.65
CA TYR A 209 -6.05 -9.41 -17.55
C TYR A 209 -7.30 -10.19 -17.13
#